data_AF-A0A4Y1ZWU1-F1
#
_entry.id   AF-A0A4Y1ZWU1-F1
#
_cell.length_a   1.000
_cell.length_b   1.000
_cell.length_c   1.000
_cell.angle_alpha   90.00
_cell.angle_beta   90.00
_cell.angle_gamma   90.00
#
_symmetry.space_group_name_H-M   'P 1'
#
loop_
_entity.id
_entity.type
_entity.pdbx_description
1 polymer ?
#
loop_
_entity_poly.entity_id
_entity_poly.type
_entity_poly.pdbx_seq_one_letter_code
_entity_poly.pdbx_strand_id
1 'polypeptide(L)' 'MPRLNVGVPVLLIRNLDIPRLRNGIWLQITHLGPNVVEATVMIDIRRRESVLIPRLPIIPKDLSSQLK' A
#
# COMPACT_ATOMS: atom_id res chain seq x y z
N MET A 1 0.64 15.77 0.21
CA MET A 1 0.25 14.35 0.33
C MET A 1 0.56 13.67 -1.00
N PRO A 2 1.30 12.56 -1.05
CA PRO A 2 1.48 11.79 -2.28
C PRO A 2 0.12 11.33 -2.81
N ARG A 3 -0.08 11.43 -4.12
CA ARG A 3 -1.32 11.04 -4.80
C ARG A 3 -1.12 9.68 -5.44
N LEU A 4 -2.00 8.73 -5.14
CA LEU A 4 -1.96 7.40 -5.72
C LEU A 4 -2.80 7.39 -7.00
N ASN A 5 -2.29 6.77 -8.06
CA ASN A 5 -2.97 6.62 -9.35
C ASN A 5 -3.18 5.14 -9.68
N VAL A 6 -4.16 4.82 -10.52
CA VAL A 6 -4.36 3.47 -11.04
C VAL A 6 -3.29 3.16 -12.11
N GLY A 7 -2.84 1.91 -12.17
CA GLY A 7 -1.89 1.41 -13.16
C GLY A 7 -0.42 1.63 -12.83
N VAL A 8 -0.10 2.37 -11.76
CA VAL A 8 1.30 2.66 -11.39
C VAL A 8 1.86 1.58 -10.45
N PRO A 9 3.15 1.22 -10.60
CA PRO A 9 3.84 0.39 -9.63
C PRO A 9 4.12 1.17 -8.34
N VAL A 10 3.92 0.53 -7.20
CA VAL A 10 4.22 1.04 -5.86
C VAL A 10 4.94 -0.01 -5.03
N LEU A 11 5.77 0.47 -4.10
CA LEU A 11 6.47 -0.38 -3.15
C LEU A 11 5.70 -0.42 -1.82
N LEU A 12 5.49 -1.61 -1.28
CA LEU A 12 4.92 -1.76 0.06
C LEU A 12 5.98 -1.45 1.13
N ILE A 13 5.76 -0.40 1.92
CA ILE A 13 6.71 0.09 2.96
C ILE A 13 6.35 -0.42 4.36
N ARG A 14 5.12 -0.92 4.57
CA ARG A 14 4.66 -1.47 5.85
C ARG A 14 4.21 -2.91 5.73
N ASN A 15 4.61 -3.72 6.70
CA ASN A 15 4.16 -5.10 6.78
C ASN A 15 2.67 -5.05 7.10
N LEU A 16 1.88 -5.72 6.30
CA LEU A 16 0.48 -5.97 6.63
C LEU A 16 0.46 -7.29 7.42
N ASP A 17 -0.40 -7.41 8.43
CA ASP A 17 -0.68 -8.68 9.12
C ASP A 17 -1.47 -9.67 8.22
N ILE A 18 -1.42 -9.44 6.92
CA ILE A 18 -1.84 -10.37 5.90
C ILE A 18 -0.62 -11.26 5.64
N PRO A 19 -0.67 -12.56 6.03
CA PRO A 19 0.45 -13.44 5.80
C PRO A 19 0.75 -13.44 4.31
N ARG A 20 1.95 -12.97 3.95
CA ARG A 20 2.55 -12.88 2.59
C ARG A 20 2.63 -11.49 1.94
N LEU A 21 2.12 -10.43 2.57
CA LEU A 21 2.38 -9.04 2.15
C LEU A 21 3.40 -8.36 3.07
N ARG A 22 4.68 -8.61 2.80
CA ARG A 22 5.80 -8.00 3.53
C ARG A 22 6.34 -6.77 2.82
N ASN A 23 7.07 -5.97 3.58
CA ASN A 23 7.85 -4.84 3.08
C ASN A 23 8.69 -5.25 1.86
N GLY A 24 8.77 -4.36 0.88
CA GLY A 24 9.61 -4.54 -0.31
C GLY A 24 8.92 -5.21 -1.50
N ILE A 25 7.66 -5.61 -1.37
CA ILE A 25 6.89 -6.15 -2.50
C ILE A 25 6.46 -5.02 -3.44
N TRP A 26 6.66 -5.24 -4.74
CA TRP A 26 6.14 -4.38 -5.82
C TRP A 26 4.70 -4.75 -6.16
N LEU A 27 3.85 -3.74 -6.13
CA LEU A 27 2.41 -3.84 -6.33
C LEU A 27 2.00 -2.90 -7.46
N GLN A 28 1.08 -3.32 -8.32
CA GLN A 28 0.45 -2.44 -9.30
C GLN A 28 -0.94 -2.07 -8.81
N ILE A 29 -1.24 -0.77 -8.72
CA ILE A 29 -2.58 -0.32 -8.32
C ILE A 29 -3.58 -0.66 -9.42
N THR A 30 -4.67 -1.35 -9.07
CA THR A 30 -5.74 -1.69 -10.01
C THR A 30 -6.99 -0.84 -9.75
N HIS A 31 -7.31 -0.55 -8.48
CA HIS A 31 -8.45 0.29 -8.13
C HIS A 31 -8.17 1.16 -6.89
N LEU A 32 -8.77 2.35 -6.88
CA LEU A 32 -8.72 3.30 -5.78
C LEU A 32 -10.12 3.45 -5.17
N GLY A 33 -10.34 2.82 -4.02
CA GLY A 33 -11.51 3.05 -3.21
C GLY A 33 -11.34 4.22 -2.24
N PRO A 34 -12.43 4.63 -1.56
CA PRO A 34 -12.37 5.70 -0.56
C PRO A 34 -11.44 5.32 0.61
N ASN A 35 -11.57 4.11 1.14
CA ASN A 35 -10.85 3.63 2.33
C ASN A 35 -9.86 2.50 2.05
N VAL A 36 -9.92 1.89 0.87
CA VAL A 36 -9.10 0.75 0.47
C VAL A 36 -8.54 0.97 -0.93
N VAL A 37 -7.40 0.37 -1.19
CA VAL A 37 -6.74 0.33 -2.49
C VAL A 37 -6.64 -1.12 -2.89
N GLU A 38 -7.07 -1.43 -4.10
CA GLU A 38 -6.80 -2.74 -4.68
C GLU A 38 -5.49 -2.68 -5.46
N ALA A 39 -4.65 -3.69 -5.25
CA ALA A 39 -3.38 -3.79 -5.91
C ALA A 39 -3.06 -5.25 -6.25
N THR A 40 -2.27 -5.45 -7.30
CA THR A 40 -1.83 -6.77 -7.74
C THR A 40 -0.34 -6.93 -7.55
N VAL A 41 0.10 -8.09 -7.06
CA VAL A 41 1.54 -8.38 -6.91
C VAL A 41 2.21 -8.51 -8.28
N MET A 42 3.25 -7.69 -8.51
CA MET A 42 3.97 -7.63 -9.79
C MET A 42 5.14 -8.61 -9.88
N ILE A 43 5.86 -8.84 -8.78
CA ILE A 43 7.12 -9.58 -8.77
C ILE A 43 7.12 -10.51 -7.56
N ASP A 44 6.77 -11.78 -7.77
CA ASP A 44 6.99 -12.95 -6.89
C ASP A 44 6.38 -14.20 -7.57
N ILE A 45 6.48 -15.38 -6.94
CA ILE A 45 5.66 -16.57 -7.21
C ILE A 45 4.14 -16.28 -7.13
N ARG A 46 3.78 -15.17 -6.49
CA ARG A 46 2.42 -14.65 -6.25
C ARG A 46 1.94 -13.68 -7.34
N ARG A 47 2.62 -13.60 -8.49
CA ARG A 47 2.19 -12.75 -9.61
C ARG A 47 0.70 -12.94 -9.90
N ARG A 48 -0.02 -11.82 -10.02
CA ARG A 48 -1.49 -11.74 -10.25
C ARG A 48 -2.37 -11.93 -9.01
N GLU A 49 -1.82 -12.16 -7.82
CA GLU A 49 -2.62 -12.11 -6.58
C GLU A 49 -3.10 -10.68 -6.32
N SER A 50 -4.42 -10.51 -6.18
CA SER A 50 -5.04 -9.24 -5.82
C SER A 50 -5.15 -9.11 -4.31
N VAL A 51 -4.81 -7.93 -3.80
CA VAL A 51 -4.76 -7.63 -2.37
C VAL A 51 -5.41 -6.28 -2.09
N LEU A 52 -6.22 -6.24 -1.04
CA LEU A 52 -6.88 -5.04 -0.55
C LEU A 52 -6.02 -4.41 0.55
N ILE A 53 -5.59 -3.18 0.31
CA ILE A 53 -4.71 -2.43 1.21
C ILE A 53 -5.51 -1.27 1.81
N PRO A 54 -5.67 -1.22 3.14
CA PRO A 54 -6.29 -0.06 3.78
C PRO A 54 -5.51 1.22 3.47
N ARG A 55 -6.20 2.32 3.19
CA ARG A 55 -5.59 3.64 3.06
C ARG A 55 -5.16 4.12 4.44
N LEU A 56 -3.89 3.92 4.76
CA LEU A 56 -3.32 4.35 6.03
C LEU A 56 -2.81 5.79 5.90
N PRO A 57 -3.16 6.70 6.84
CA PRO A 57 -2.51 7.99 6.90
C PRO A 57 -1.03 7.78 7.23
N ILE A 58 -0.16 8.27 6.35
CA ILE A 58 1.28 8.38 6.66
C ILE A 58 1.41 9.58 7.58
N ILE A 59 1.19 9.37 8.88
CA ILE A 59 1.52 10.36 9.90
C ILE A 59 3.02 10.20 10.17
N PRO A 60 3.86 11.21 9.84
CA PRO A 60 5.26 11.20 10.27
C PRO A 60 5.28 11.19 11.80
N LYS A 61 6.09 10.32 12.41
CA LYS A 61 6.23 10.29 13.88
C LYS A 61 6.69 11.64 14.45
N ASP A 62 7.40 12.44 13.66
CA ASP A 62 7.83 13.79 14.09
C ASP A 62 6.69 14.81 14.16
N LEU A 63 5.53 14.51 13.57
CA LEU A 63 4.37 15.42 13.56
C LEU A 63 3.41 15.17 14.73
N SER A 64 3.54 14.04 15.45
CA SER A 64 2.70 13.77 16.62
C SER A 64 2.99 14.67 17.82
N SER A 65 4.08 15.43 17.80
CA SER A 65 4.40 16.45 18.82
C SER A 65 3.71 17.81 18.59
N GLN A 66 3.08 18.02 17.43
CA GLN A 66 2.38 19.27 17.10
C GLN A 66 0.85 19.18 17.19
N LEU A 67 0.30 17.99 17.37
CA LEU A 67 -1.10 17.82 17.77
C LEU A 67 -1.14 17.85 19.30
N LYS A 68 -1.24 19.07 19.82
CA LYS A 68 -1.50 19.35 21.23
C LYS A 68 -2.94 19.03 21.60
#